data_AF-A0A2V8EQR4-F1
#
_entry.id   AF-A0A2V8EQR4-F1
#
_cell.length_a   1.000
_cell.length_b   1.000
_cell.length_c   1.000
_cell.angle_alpha   90.00
_cell.angle_beta   90.00
_cell.angle_gamma   90.00
#
_symmetry.space_group_name_H-M   'P 1'
#
loop_
_entity.id
_entity.type
_entity.pdbx_description
1 polymer ?
#
loop_
_entity_poly.entity_id
_entity_poly.type
_entity_poly.pdbx_seq_one_letter_code
_entity_poly.pdbx_strand_id
1 'polypeptide(L)'
;MNAALLNTVARPFQARALHVSLGVLLIAAPAAAQSLTYARDIAPLIVDRCAMCHHPGGSAPFSLLTYADAKRRATQIAAVTKSRFMPPWKADPGDGPFVGQHPLSDAEIRLIERWAGEGAAEGDPRDMPPPRAWSEGWQLGTPDLVLTLDQPYTLPPEGTDVFRIFVLPIPVDAARFVRGLEFRPGNPRVVHHANIRVDATPASRRLDDQDPAPGYDGLIAHSAQYPDGHFLGWTPGQVVPLLPKDLAWRLEKRTDLVVQLHMQPSGKAEVVAPSVGLYFGDAAPARTPAMLRLGRQNIDIPAGDARYVVTDSYVLPVDVEVQAVQPHAHYRAHDVRGLATLPDGSTKRLIDIADWDFRWQHVYRFVTPLRLPKGTTVSMRYVYDNSADNPRNPQQPPKRARWGQRSSDEMGDLWIQVLTAAEDVRGYEVEIEKHPDDTALHDDAALLYLELGRHESAIAHFRTSAKLKPQSAAAHYNLGTALTLARRLDEAAGEYRAALGIDPAYANAHNNLGNVLIAEGKVDEAIVEFREVVRLQPDSPAGLKNLAAAYAMAGQFERAVDTAEAALRLNPAETLAGEIRRLKALYLQHKRPVP
;
A
#
# COMPACT_ATOMS: atom_id res chain seq x y z
N MET A 1 -65.27 -23.33 1.33
CA MET A 1 -66.75 -23.36 1.29
C MET A 1 -67.16 -22.77 -0.06
N ASN A 2 -67.16 -23.55 -1.13
CA ASN A 2 -68.28 -24.36 -1.66
C ASN A 2 -69.51 -23.55 -2.08
N ALA A 3 -69.81 -23.56 -3.40
CA ALA A 3 -71.10 -23.81 -4.06
C ALA A 3 -71.20 -22.96 -5.36
N ALA A 4 -70.97 -23.54 -6.55
CA ALA A 4 -71.90 -24.33 -7.38
C ALA A 4 -72.87 -23.44 -8.20
N LEU A 5 -72.69 -23.30 -9.52
CA LEU A 5 -73.22 -24.14 -10.62
C LEU A 5 -74.75 -24.13 -10.75
N LEU A 6 -75.25 -23.54 -11.85
CA LEU A 6 -76.54 -23.80 -12.51
C LEU A 6 -76.29 -23.67 -14.03
N ASN A 7 -76.27 -24.75 -14.83
CA ASN A 7 -77.39 -25.44 -15.50
C ASN A 7 -78.29 -24.50 -16.33
N THR A 8 -78.77 -24.77 -17.57
CA THR A 8 -78.62 -25.80 -18.61
C THR A 8 -79.57 -25.33 -19.74
N VAL A 9 -79.15 -25.56 -20.99
CA VAL A 9 -79.95 -25.99 -22.17
C VAL A 9 -81.12 -25.12 -22.68
N ALA A 10 -80.96 -24.62 -23.92
CA ALA A 10 -81.92 -24.86 -25.01
C ALA A 10 -81.28 -24.56 -26.37
N ARG A 11 -81.16 -25.58 -27.24
CA ARG A 11 -80.93 -25.44 -28.69
C ARG A 11 -82.23 -25.75 -29.40
N PRO A 12 -82.48 -25.09 -30.55
CA PRO A 12 -82.95 -25.84 -31.70
C PRO A 12 -82.02 -25.68 -32.91
N PHE A 13 -81.94 -26.80 -33.63
CA PHE A 13 -81.35 -27.00 -34.94
C PHE A 13 -81.75 -25.94 -35.97
N GLN A 14 -80.81 -25.49 -36.82
CA GLN A 14 -81.01 -25.43 -38.28
C GLN A 14 -79.67 -25.53 -39.05
N ALA A 15 -79.71 -26.39 -40.07
CA ALA A 15 -78.91 -26.49 -41.31
C ALA A 15 -77.39 -26.28 -41.29
N ARG A 16 -76.65 -27.37 -41.52
CA ARG A 16 -75.25 -27.39 -41.92
C ARG A 16 -75.08 -26.83 -43.34
N ALA A 17 -74.38 -25.70 -43.47
CA ALA A 17 -73.65 -25.35 -44.69
C ALA A 17 -72.18 -25.69 -44.47
N LEU A 18 -71.63 -26.56 -45.32
CA LEU A 18 -70.22 -26.94 -45.31
C LEU A 18 -69.42 -25.75 -45.88
N HIS A 19 -68.72 -25.00 -45.03
CA HIS A 19 -67.69 -24.06 -45.46
C HIS A 19 -66.33 -24.71 -45.20
N VAL A 20 -65.62 -25.00 -46.29
CA VAL A 20 -64.21 -25.40 -46.27
C VAL A 20 -63.42 -24.15 -45.93
N SER A 21 -63.10 -23.98 -44.65
CA SER A 21 -62.17 -22.96 -44.19
C SER A 21 -60.74 -23.42 -44.51
N LEU A 22 -60.12 -22.73 -45.47
CA LEU A 22 -58.70 -22.85 -45.77
C LEU A 22 -57.90 -22.40 -44.54
N GLY A 23 -57.40 -23.35 -43.75
CA GLY A 23 -56.53 -23.06 -42.62
C GLY A 23 -55.20 -22.50 -43.12
N VAL A 24 -55.01 -21.19 -43.00
CA VAL A 24 -53.70 -20.56 -43.14
C VAL A 24 -52.88 -20.98 -41.93
N LEU A 25 -51.95 -21.92 -42.15
CA LEU A 25 -50.91 -22.28 -41.20
C LEU A 25 -49.98 -21.06 -41.11
N LEU A 26 -50.13 -20.24 -40.06
CA LEU A 26 -49.15 -19.22 -39.69
C LEU A 26 -47.88 -19.95 -39.24
N ILE A 27 -46.97 -20.19 -40.19
CA ILE A 27 -45.59 -20.55 -39.90
C ILE A 27 -45.01 -19.33 -39.18
N ALA A 28 -44.80 -19.45 -37.87
CA ALA A 28 -44.00 -18.49 -37.12
C ALA A 28 -42.60 -18.50 -37.74
N ALA A 29 -42.26 -17.45 -38.49
CA ALA A 29 -40.90 -17.23 -38.92
C ALA A 29 -40.01 -17.25 -37.65
N PRO A 30 -38.88 -17.97 -37.64
CA PRO A 30 -37.96 -17.89 -36.52
C PRO A 30 -37.60 -16.40 -36.37
N ALA A 31 -37.74 -15.85 -35.16
CA ALA A 31 -37.27 -14.52 -34.86
C ALA A 31 -35.82 -14.44 -35.36
N ALA A 32 -35.57 -13.63 -36.40
CA ALA A 32 -34.24 -13.49 -36.96
C ALA A 32 -33.34 -13.04 -35.80
N ALA A 33 -32.39 -13.90 -35.42
CA ALA A 33 -31.41 -13.56 -34.41
C ALA A 33 -30.75 -12.26 -34.87
N GLN A 34 -30.88 -11.20 -34.07
CA GLN A 34 -30.38 -9.88 -34.41
C GLN A 34 -28.87 -10.00 -34.66
N SER A 35 -28.41 -9.56 -35.84
CA SER A 35 -27.01 -9.67 -36.23
C SER A 35 -26.12 -8.92 -35.25
N LEU A 36 -25.01 -9.54 -34.85
CA LEU A 36 -23.99 -8.92 -34.00
C LEU A 36 -23.34 -7.75 -34.73
N THR A 37 -23.11 -6.66 -34.01
CA THR A 37 -22.49 -5.45 -34.56
C THR A 37 -21.39 -4.94 -33.66
N TYR A 38 -20.42 -4.25 -34.26
CA TYR A 38 -19.33 -3.64 -33.50
C TYR A 38 -19.88 -2.60 -32.53
N ALA A 39 -20.66 -1.62 -33.01
CA ALA A 39 -21.09 -0.48 -32.23
C ALA A 39 -21.84 -0.87 -30.96
N ARG A 40 -22.82 -1.78 -31.07
CA ARG A 40 -23.66 -2.22 -29.95
C ARG A 40 -22.98 -3.27 -29.07
N ASP A 41 -22.34 -4.26 -29.67
CA ASP A 41 -22.00 -5.51 -28.95
C ASP A 41 -20.50 -5.66 -28.65
N ILE A 42 -19.61 -5.04 -29.43
CA ILE A 42 -18.14 -5.22 -29.31
C ILE A 42 -17.44 -3.97 -28.79
N ALA A 43 -17.83 -2.79 -29.25
CA ALA A 43 -17.21 -1.54 -28.87
C ALA A 43 -17.27 -1.31 -27.35
N PRO A 44 -18.37 -1.60 -26.62
CA PRO A 44 -18.38 -1.53 -25.17
C PRO A 44 -17.32 -2.44 -24.53
N LEU A 45 -17.15 -3.67 -25.05
CA LEU A 45 -16.14 -4.62 -24.56
C LEU A 45 -14.73 -4.10 -24.82
N ILE A 46 -14.44 -3.60 -26.02
CA ILE A 46 -13.11 -3.08 -26.35
C ILE A 46 -12.77 -1.85 -25.50
N VAL A 47 -13.71 -0.91 -25.34
CA VAL A 47 -13.50 0.31 -24.54
C VAL A 47 -13.22 -0.04 -23.07
N ASP A 48 -13.92 -1.03 -22.53
CA ASP A 48 -13.84 -1.39 -21.11
C ASP A 48 -12.67 -2.35 -20.81
N ARG A 49 -12.36 -3.28 -21.71
CA ARG A 49 -11.41 -4.39 -21.49
C ARG A 49 -10.03 -4.17 -22.11
N CYS A 50 -9.96 -3.46 -23.24
CA CYS A 50 -8.77 -3.42 -24.09
C CYS A 50 -8.19 -2.01 -24.23
N ALA A 51 -9.06 -1.00 -24.29
CA ALA A 51 -8.68 0.35 -24.66
C ALA A 51 -7.76 1.05 -23.65
N MET A 52 -7.69 0.58 -22.40
CA MET A 52 -6.74 1.05 -21.39
C MET A 52 -5.28 0.91 -21.85
N CYS A 53 -4.96 -0.14 -22.62
CA CYS A 53 -3.64 -0.30 -23.22
C CYS A 53 -3.65 0.09 -24.70
N HIS A 54 -4.77 -0.12 -25.39
CA HIS A 54 -4.94 0.08 -26.83
C HIS A 54 -5.51 1.47 -27.21
N HIS A 55 -4.85 2.52 -26.74
CA HIS A 55 -5.13 3.91 -27.12
C HIS A 55 -3.83 4.61 -27.57
N PRO A 56 -3.90 5.75 -28.28
CA PRO A 56 -2.71 6.56 -28.57
C PRO A 56 -1.96 6.91 -27.28
N GLY A 57 -0.66 6.61 -27.22
CA GLY A 57 0.17 6.80 -26.02
C GLY A 57 0.03 5.72 -24.93
N GLY A 58 -0.85 4.73 -25.13
CA GLY A 58 -0.98 3.57 -24.26
C GLY A 58 0.18 2.58 -24.40
N SER A 59 0.18 1.54 -23.56
CA SER A 59 1.26 0.54 -23.53
C SER A 59 1.22 -0.44 -24.70
N ALA A 60 0.10 -0.56 -25.42
CA ALA A 60 -0.01 -1.45 -26.57
C ALA A 60 0.53 -0.79 -27.86
N PRO A 61 1.08 -1.57 -28.80
CA PRO A 61 1.72 -1.03 -30.01
C PRO A 61 0.74 -0.45 -31.06
N PHE A 62 -0.56 -0.51 -30.81
CA PHE A 62 -1.61 0.02 -31.69
C PHE A 62 -2.89 0.34 -30.92
N SER A 63 -3.69 1.24 -31.47
CA SER A 63 -5.02 1.58 -30.93
C SER A 63 -6.11 0.61 -31.38
N LEU A 64 -7.17 0.49 -30.57
CA LEU A 64 -8.42 -0.21 -30.88
C LEU A 64 -9.66 0.69 -30.71
N LEU A 65 -9.47 2.02 -30.66
CA LEU A 65 -10.55 2.96 -30.32
C LEU A 65 -11.59 3.14 -31.44
N THR A 66 -11.27 2.77 -32.67
CA THR A 66 -12.19 2.91 -33.81
C THR A 66 -12.63 1.55 -34.36
N TYR A 67 -13.77 1.52 -35.04
CA TYR A 67 -14.21 0.34 -35.80
C TYR A 67 -13.16 -0.13 -36.80
N ALA A 68 -12.53 0.79 -37.53
CA ALA A 68 -11.52 0.46 -38.53
C ALA A 68 -10.31 -0.25 -37.92
N ASP A 69 -9.89 0.16 -36.71
CA ASP A 69 -8.81 -0.48 -35.97
C ASP A 69 -9.19 -1.90 -35.55
N ALA A 70 -10.37 -2.06 -34.95
CA ALA A 70 -10.86 -3.35 -34.49
C ALA A 70 -11.10 -4.33 -35.65
N LYS A 71 -11.76 -3.88 -36.73
CA LYS A 71 -12.05 -4.70 -37.92
C LYS A 71 -10.79 -5.24 -38.56
N ARG A 72 -9.76 -4.40 -38.73
CA ARG A 72 -8.47 -4.80 -39.31
C ARG A 72 -7.83 -5.96 -38.54
N ARG A 73 -8.18 -6.10 -37.26
CA ARG A 73 -7.63 -7.09 -36.34
C ARG A 73 -8.66 -8.09 -35.83
N ALA A 74 -9.87 -8.16 -36.40
CA ALA A 74 -10.97 -8.94 -35.83
C ALA A 74 -10.59 -10.41 -35.58
N THR A 75 -9.97 -11.07 -36.56
CA THR A 75 -9.48 -12.45 -36.43
C THR A 75 -8.38 -12.60 -35.38
N GLN A 76 -7.46 -11.63 -35.31
CA GLN A 76 -6.39 -11.62 -34.31
C GLN A 76 -6.97 -11.46 -32.90
N ILE A 77 -7.88 -10.50 -32.71
CA ILE A 77 -8.59 -10.23 -31.45
C ILE A 77 -9.29 -11.50 -31.01
N ALA A 78 -10.11 -12.12 -31.86
CA ALA A 78 -10.80 -13.37 -31.55
C ALA A 78 -9.84 -14.49 -31.13
N ALA A 79 -8.71 -14.66 -31.84
CA ALA A 79 -7.72 -15.68 -31.51
C ALA A 79 -7.06 -15.45 -30.14
N VAL A 80 -6.62 -14.23 -29.84
CA VAL A 80 -5.93 -13.93 -28.57
C VAL A 80 -6.87 -13.88 -27.37
N THR A 81 -8.15 -13.53 -27.57
CA THR A 81 -9.16 -13.58 -26.52
C THR A 81 -9.56 -15.02 -26.23
N LYS A 82 -9.70 -15.86 -27.27
CA LYS A 82 -10.00 -17.29 -27.12
C LYS A 82 -8.92 -18.05 -26.35
N SER A 83 -7.65 -17.76 -26.63
CA SER A 83 -6.52 -18.36 -25.91
C SER A 83 -6.28 -17.74 -24.53
N ARG A 84 -7.08 -16.74 -24.12
CA ARG A 84 -6.88 -15.95 -22.88
C ARG A 84 -5.48 -15.34 -22.78
N PHE A 85 -4.85 -15.08 -23.93
CA PHE A 85 -3.62 -14.32 -24.01
C PHE A 85 -3.87 -12.83 -23.75
N MET A 86 -5.01 -12.31 -24.22
CA MET A 86 -5.47 -10.94 -23.99
C MET A 86 -6.96 -10.92 -23.62
N PRO A 87 -7.43 -9.96 -22.79
CA PRO A 87 -6.62 -9.09 -21.96
C PRO A 87 -5.85 -9.92 -20.91
N PRO A 88 -4.68 -9.44 -20.46
CA PRO A 88 -3.77 -10.23 -19.66
C PRO A 88 -4.21 -10.23 -18.19
N TRP A 89 -5.20 -11.06 -17.86
CA TRP A 89 -5.65 -11.29 -16.49
C TRP A 89 -5.50 -12.77 -16.14
N LYS A 90 -4.56 -13.08 -15.26
CA LYS A 90 -4.17 -14.47 -14.95
C LYS A 90 -4.83 -15.05 -13.70
N ALA A 91 -5.27 -14.20 -12.78
CA ALA A 91 -5.97 -14.63 -11.57
C ALA A 91 -7.38 -15.13 -11.88
N ASP A 92 -7.82 -16.15 -11.14
CA ASP A 92 -9.18 -16.65 -11.22
C ASP A 92 -10.18 -15.53 -10.87
N PRO A 93 -11.18 -15.27 -11.71
CA PRO A 93 -12.16 -14.22 -11.43
C PRO A 93 -12.96 -14.40 -10.13
N GLY A 94 -13.06 -15.64 -9.64
CA GLY A 94 -13.77 -16.01 -8.41
C GLY A 94 -12.97 -15.78 -7.12
N ASP A 95 -11.71 -15.35 -7.18
CA ASP A 95 -10.90 -15.05 -5.99
C ASP A 95 -11.32 -13.75 -5.28
N GLY A 96 -12.14 -12.94 -5.95
CA GLY A 96 -12.71 -11.71 -5.43
C GLY A 96 -12.60 -10.59 -6.45
N PRO A 97 -13.43 -9.53 -6.32
CA PRO A 97 -13.28 -8.36 -7.16
C PRO A 97 -11.96 -7.66 -6.80
N PHE A 98 -11.03 -7.62 -7.75
CA PHE A 98 -9.80 -6.84 -7.66
C PHE A 98 -9.97 -5.49 -8.36
N VAL A 99 -9.28 -4.46 -7.87
CA VAL A 99 -9.27 -3.14 -8.51
C VAL A 99 -8.70 -3.26 -9.92
N GLY A 100 -9.43 -2.71 -10.90
CA GLY A 100 -9.02 -2.78 -12.31
C GLY A 100 -9.24 -4.15 -12.96
N GLN A 101 -9.86 -5.11 -12.26
CA GLN A 101 -10.19 -6.43 -12.80
C GLN A 101 -11.26 -6.35 -13.86
N HIS A 102 -10.88 -6.65 -15.10
CA HIS A 102 -11.81 -6.72 -16.21
C HIS A 102 -11.48 -7.88 -17.17
N PRO A 103 -11.48 -9.14 -16.70
CA PRO A 103 -11.29 -10.30 -17.58
C PRO A 103 -12.50 -10.44 -18.51
N LEU A 104 -12.28 -11.03 -19.69
CA LEU A 104 -13.38 -11.47 -20.53
C LEU A 104 -13.97 -12.77 -19.98
N SER A 105 -15.28 -12.78 -19.83
CA SER A 105 -16.07 -13.99 -19.60
C SER A 105 -16.12 -14.86 -20.85
N ASP A 106 -16.42 -16.15 -20.70
CA ASP A 106 -16.56 -17.05 -21.84
C ASP A 106 -17.67 -16.61 -22.81
N ALA A 107 -18.71 -15.94 -22.30
CA ALA A 107 -19.79 -15.40 -23.12
C ALA A 107 -19.33 -14.22 -23.98
N GLU A 108 -18.57 -13.29 -23.39
CA GLU A 108 -17.98 -12.15 -24.12
C GLU A 108 -16.95 -12.63 -25.15
N ILE A 109 -16.12 -13.63 -24.82
CA ILE A 109 -15.17 -14.25 -25.77
C ILE A 109 -15.94 -14.83 -26.97
N ARG A 110 -17.00 -15.61 -26.72
CA ARG A 110 -17.84 -16.16 -27.81
C ARG A 110 -18.52 -15.08 -28.64
N LEU A 111 -18.85 -13.93 -28.04
CA LEU A 111 -19.43 -12.80 -28.76
C LEU A 111 -18.41 -12.20 -29.74
N ILE A 112 -17.17 -11.98 -29.28
CA ILE A 112 -16.05 -11.52 -30.11
C ILE A 112 -15.75 -12.52 -31.24
N GLU A 113 -15.69 -13.81 -30.94
CA GLU A 113 -15.46 -14.87 -31.94
C GLU A 113 -16.53 -14.87 -33.03
N ARG A 114 -17.82 -14.79 -32.66
CA ARG A 114 -18.92 -14.75 -33.62
C ARG A 114 -18.88 -13.50 -34.48
N TRP A 115 -18.71 -12.32 -33.88
CA TRP A 115 -18.62 -11.07 -34.63
C TRP A 115 -17.48 -11.11 -35.65
N ALA A 116 -16.30 -11.60 -35.26
CA ALA A 116 -15.17 -11.76 -36.18
C ALA A 116 -15.45 -12.78 -37.29
N GLY A 117 -16.12 -13.89 -36.98
CA GLY A 117 -16.49 -14.94 -37.93
C GLY A 117 -17.61 -14.56 -38.91
N GLU A 118 -18.51 -13.66 -38.50
CA GLU A 118 -19.66 -13.18 -39.28
C GLU A 118 -19.31 -11.96 -40.16
N GLY A 119 -18.01 -11.63 -40.31
CA GLY A 119 -17.55 -10.55 -41.19
C GLY A 119 -17.37 -9.19 -40.52
N ALA A 120 -17.41 -9.13 -39.19
CA ALA A 120 -17.11 -7.95 -38.39
C ALA A 120 -17.97 -6.73 -38.77
N ALA A 121 -19.30 -6.88 -38.77
CA ALA A 121 -20.23 -5.81 -39.11
C ALA A 121 -20.09 -4.59 -38.17
N GLU A 122 -20.18 -3.37 -38.70
CA GLU A 122 -20.02 -2.13 -37.94
C GLU A 122 -21.23 -1.85 -37.03
N GLY A 123 -22.44 -1.92 -37.60
CA GLY A 123 -23.67 -1.51 -36.92
C GLY A 123 -23.96 -0.03 -37.07
N ASP A 124 -24.91 0.46 -36.27
CA ASP A 124 -25.31 1.86 -36.24
C ASP A 124 -24.32 2.67 -35.37
N PRO A 125 -23.67 3.72 -35.91
CA PRO A 125 -22.78 4.57 -35.13
C PRO A 125 -23.42 5.21 -33.89
N ARG A 126 -24.76 5.33 -33.84
CA ARG A 126 -25.49 5.85 -32.68
C ARG A 126 -25.48 4.91 -31.48
N ASP A 127 -25.19 3.62 -31.71
CA ASP A 127 -25.05 2.62 -30.64
C ASP A 127 -23.64 2.60 -30.03
N MET A 128 -22.70 3.39 -30.57
CA MET A 128 -21.34 3.47 -30.04
C MET A 128 -21.33 3.97 -28.59
N PRO A 129 -20.48 3.39 -27.72
CA PRO A 129 -20.27 3.93 -26.39
C PRO A 129 -19.73 5.38 -26.48
N PRO A 130 -20.04 6.23 -25.48
CA PRO A 130 -19.52 7.59 -25.46
C PRO A 130 -17.98 7.57 -25.51
N PRO A 131 -17.34 8.49 -26.25
CA PRO A 131 -15.89 8.57 -26.30
C PRO A 131 -15.34 8.73 -24.88
N ARG A 132 -14.47 7.80 -24.46
CA ARG A 132 -13.75 7.93 -23.20
C ARG A 132 -12.61 8.93 -23.40
N ALA A 133 -12.62 10.00 -22.62
CA ALA A 133 -11.47 10.90 -22.55
C ALA A 133 -10.33 10.15 -21.85
N TRP A 134 -9.32 9.78 -22.62
CA TRP A 134 -8.04 9.32 -22.07
C TRP A 134 -7.25 10.60 -21.77
N SER A 135 -6.79 10.80 -20.53
CA SER A 135 -5.86 11.89 -20.28
C SER A 135 -4.60 11.60 -21.09
N GLU A 136 -4.18 12.53 -21.95
CA GLU A 136 -2.89 12.44 -22.68
C GLU A 136 -1.67 12.59 -21.75
N GLY A 137 -1.84 12.31 -20.46
CA GLY A 137 -0.86 12.50 -19.41
C GLY A 137 -1.12 11.55 -18.25
N TRP A 138 -1.20 12.12 -17.05
CA TRP A 138 -1.33 11.38 -15.81
C TRP A 138 -2.77 10.91 -15.58
N GLN A 139 -2.95 9.63 -15.25
CA GLN A 139 -4.24 8.96 -15.09
C GLN A 139 -4.94 9.35 -13.78
N LEU A 140 -4.18 9.70 -12.73
CA LEU A 140 -4.72 10.11 -11.44
C LEU A 140 -4.98 11.62 -11.33
N GLY A 141 -4.87 12.36 -12.43
CA GLY A 141 -4.90 13.83 -12.47
C GLY A 141 -3.49 14.42 -12.46
N THR A 142 -3.37 15.73 -12.28
CA THR A 142 -2.05 16.39 -12.24
C THR A 142 -1.28 16.01 -10.96
N PRO A 143 -0.06 15.45 -11.05
CA PRO A 143 0.77 15.18 -9.88
C PRO A 143 1.24 16.46 -9.20
N ASP A 144 1.41 16.41 -7.88
CA ASP A 144 1.99 17.51 -7.10
C ASP A 144 3.50 17.64 -7.34
N LEU A 145 4.16 16.53 -7.66
CA LEU A 145 5.58 16.48 -7.98
C LEU A 145 5.84 15.45 -9.08
N VAL A 146 6.60 15.85 -10.10
CA VAL A 146 7.06 14.95 -11.16
C VAL A 146 8.58 14.79 -11.05
N LEU A 147 9.03 13.54 -10.95
CA LEU A 147 10.43 13.15 -10.97
C LEU A 147 10.78 12.59 -12.34
N THR A 148 11.93 12.99 -12.88
CA THR A 148 12.45 12.55 -14.17
C THR A 148 13.92 12.24 -14.06
N LEU A 149 14.45 11.39 -14.94
CA LEU A 149 15.90 11.26 -15.06
C LEU A 149 16.51 12.55 -15.61
N ASP A 150 17.67 12.94 -15.09
CA ASP A 150 18.45 14.05 -15.62
C ASP A 150 18.96 13.76 -17.05
N GLN A 151 19.30 12.50 -17.30
CA GLN A 151 19.72 12.00 -18.60
C GLN A 151 18.99 10.71 -18.95
N PRO A 152 18.52 10.55 -20.19
CA PRO A 152 17.86 9.32 -20.61
C PRO A 152 18.87 8.17 -20.68
N TYR A 153 18.39 6.95 -20.41
CA TYR A 153 19.17 5.73 -20.57
C TYR A 153 19.03 5.19 -21.99
N THR A 154 20.13 4.68 -22.56
CA THR A 154 20.11 4.01 -23.88
C THR A 154 20.21 2.50 -23.66
N LEU A 155 19.11 1.79 -23.92
CA LEU A 155 19.08 0.33 -23.89
C LEU A 155 19.78 -0.21 -25.16
N PRO A 156 20.73 -1.16 -25.02
CA PRO A 156 21.38 -1.78 -26.18
C PRO A 156 20.40 -2.59 -27.05
N PRO A 157 20.71 -2.76 -28.35
CA PRO A 157 19.83 -3.44 -29.31
C PRO A 157 19.68 -4.94 -29.07
N GLU A 158 20.72 -5.58 -28.56
CA GLU A 158 20.83 -7.02 -28.40
C GLU A 158 21.32 -7.35 -26.98
N GLY A 159 21.10 -8.59 -26.55
CA GLY A 159 21.51 -9.08 -25.25
C GLY A 159 20.39 -9.80 -24.52
N THR A 160 20.63 -10.13 -23.25
CA THR A 160 19.61 -10.64 -22.34
C THR A 160 18.79 -9.50 -21.76
N ASP A 161 17.75 -9.85 -21.00
CA ASP A 161 17.03 -8.94 -20.12
C ASP A 161 18.00 -8.02 -19.34
N VAL A 162 17.70 -6.72 -19.29
CA VAL A 162 18.50 -5.70 -18.60
C VAL A 162 17.74 -5.24 -17.36
N PHE A 163 18.40 -5.30 -16.20
CA PHE A 163 17.91 -4.73 -14.95
C PHE A 163 18.75 -3.50 -14.62
N ARG A 164 18.15 -2.32 -14.70
CA ARG A 164 18.81 -1.04 -14.40
C ARG A 164 18.10 -0.33 -13.27
N ILE A 165 18.84 0.18 -12.30
CA ILE A 165 18.30 0.84 -11.10
C ILE A 165 18.62 2.32 -11.19
N PHE A 166 17.59 3.16 -11.27
CA PHE A 166 17.73 4.61 -11.30
C PHE A 166 17.45 5.22 -9.94
N VAL A 167 18.22 6.23 -9.55
CA VAL A 167 18.01 6.96 -8.30
C VAL A 167 17.53 8.37 -8.61
N LEU A 168 16.33 8.70 -8.16
CA LEU A 168 15.67 9.99 -8.37
C LEU A 168 15.59 10.72 -7.04
N PRO A 169 16.45 11.73 -6.79
CA PRO A 169 16.34 12.54 -5.59
C PRO A 169 14.98 13.22 -5.50
N ILE A 170 14.34 13.18 -4.34
CA ILE A 170 13.02 13.78 -4.15
C ILE A 170 13.18 15.18 -3.54
N PRO A 171 12.92 16.28 -4.29
CA PRO A 171 13.18 17.64 -3.84
C PRO A 171 12.10 18.16 -2.88
N VAL A 172 11.97 17.54 -1.71
CA VAL A 172 11.06 17.99 -0.63
C VAL A 172 11.85 18.54 0.56
N ASP A 173 11.41 19.69 1.05
CA ASP A 173 12.04 20.45 2.14
C ASP A 173 11.52 20.08 3.53
N ALA A 174 10.33 19.50 3.58
CA ALA A 174 9.69 18.96 4.77
C ALA A 174 8.99 17.64 4.45
N ALA A 175 8.63 16.89 5.50
CA ALA A 175 7.87 15.66 5.34
C ALA A 175 6.60 15.90 4.51
N ARG A 176 6.27 14.94 3.66
CA ARG A 176 5.04 14.90 2.85
C ARG A 176 4.34 13.56 3.08
N PHE A 177 3.04 13.51 2.82
CA PHE A 177 2.27 12.27 2.91
C PHE A 177 1.84 11.90 1.51
N VAL A 178 2.23 10.74 1.02
CA VAL A 178 2.01 10.35 -0.37
C VAL A 178 0.80 9.44 -0.47
N ARG A 179 -0.20 9.91 -1.21
CA ARG A 179 -1.44 9.17 -1.49
C ARG A 179 -1.37 8.38 -2.78
N GLY A 180 -0.48 8.76 -3.70
CA GLY A 180 -0.38 8.10 -4.99
C GLY A 180 1.01 8.19 -5.57
N LEU A 181 1.37 7.16 -6.32
CA LEU A 181 2.52 7.14 -7.19
C LEU A 181 2.06 6.60 -8.54
N GLU A 182 2.27 7.39 -9.58
CA GLU A 182 2.05 6.96 -10.96
C GLU A 182 3.38 6.89 -11.68
N PHE A 183 3.66 5.76 -12.32
CA PHE A 183 4.88 5.52 -13.07
C PHE A 183 4.60 5.55 -14.57
N ARG A 184 5.41 6.30 -15.32
CA ARG A 184 5.40 6.29 -16.77
C ARG A 184 6.75 5.76 -17.26
N PRO A 185 6.77 4.71 -18.09
CA PRO A 185 8.03 4.06 -18.52
C PRO A 185 8.89 4.91 -19.46
N GLY A 186 8.33 5.96 -20.08
CA GLY A 186 8.98 6.73 -21.14
C GLY A 186 9.05 5.98 -22.47
N ASN A 187 9.34 4.68 -22.44
CA ASN A 187 9.31 3.78 -23.59
C ASN A 187 8.61 2.45 -23.21
N PRO A 188 7.28 2.36 -23.36
CA PRO A 188 6.53 1.16 -22.97
C PRO A 188 6.80 -0.07 -23.85
N ARG A 189 7.57 0.07 -24.94
CA ARG A 189 7.90 -1.05 -25.85
C ARG A 189 8.97 -1.97 -25.28
N VAL A 190 9.88 -1.41 -24.47
CA VAL A 190 11.03 -2.13 -23.93
C VAL A 190 10.99 -2.29 -22.41
N VAL A 191 10.25 -1.44 -21.70
CA VAL A 191 10.09 -1.56 -20.24
C VAL A 191 9.01 -2.59 -19.92
N HIS A 192 9.43 -3.68 -19.29
CA HIS A 192 8.57 -4.81 -18.96
C HIS A 192 7.87 -4.63 -17.60
N HIS A 193 8.61 -4.21 -16.57
CA HIS A 193 8.05 -3.82 -15.27
C HIS A 193 9.00 -2.86 -14.54
N ALA A 194 8.46 -2.20 -13.50
CA ALA A 194 9.25 -1.40 -12.57
C ALA A 194 9.00 -1.84 -11.13
N ASN A 195 10.07 -1.99 -10.35
CA ASN A 195 10.05 -2.10 -8.90
C ASN A 195 10.53 -0.76 -8.31
N ILE A 196 9.74 -0.18 -7.41
CA ILE A 196 10.00 1.17 -6.91
C ILE A 196 10.12 1.11 -5.39
N ARG A 197 11.11 1.79 -4.84
CA ARG A 197 11.41 1.83 -3.40
C ARG A 197 11.82 3.23 -3.00
N VAL A 198 11.87 3.47 -1.69
CA VAL A 198 12.45 4.69 -1.11
C VAL A 198 13.72 4.36 -0.36
N ASP A 199 14.74 5.20 -0.48
CA ASP A 199 15.98 5.11 0.30
C ASP A 199 16.16 6.42 1.09
N ALA A 200 16.03 6.35 2.41
CA ALA A 200 16.27 7.49 3.29
C ALA A 200 17.77 7.73 3.55
N THR A 201 18.63 6.88 3.02
CA THR A 201 20.08 6.96 3.14
C THR A 201 20.71 7.38 1.81
N PRO A 202 21.96 7.89 1.81
CA PRO A 202 22.69 8.16 0.58
C PRO A 202 23.22 6.91 -0.15
N ALA A 203 22.84 5.70 0.26
CA ALA A 203 23.47 4.47 -0.26
C ALA A 203 23.19 4.24 -1.75
N SER A 204 21.92 4.35 -2.18
CA SER A 204 21.56 4.18 -3.58
C SER A 204 22.21 5.25 -4.47
N ARG A 205 22.20 6.53 -4.05
CA ARG A 205 22.87 7.62 -4.76
C ARG A 205 24.36 7.35 -4.98
N ARG A 206 25.07 6.87 -3.96
CA ARG A 206 26.50 6.54 -4.10
C ARG A 206 26.76 5.42 -5.13
N LEU A 207 25.83 4.49 -5.31
CA LEU A 207 25.95 3.45 -6.33
C LEU A 207 25.72 4.03 -7.74
N ASP A 208 24.72 4.90 -7.88
CA ASP A 208 24.44 5.64 -9.11
C ASP A 208 25.64 6.53 -9.51
N ASP A 209 26.16 7.33 -8.58
CA ASP A 209 27.31 8.23 -8.79
C ASP A 209 28.61 7.50 -9.21
N GLN A 210 28.72 6.20 -8.95
CA GLN A 210 29.88 5.38 -9.32
C GLN A 210 29.77 4.78 -10.73
N ASP A 211 28.57 4.75 -11.29
CA ASP A 211 28.32 4.21 -12.62
C ASP A 211 28.42 5.33 -13.67
N PRO A 212 29.15 5.13 -14.78
CA PRO A 212 29.30 6.15 -15.81
C PRO A 212 28.03 6.40 -16.64
N ALA A 213 27.04 5.50 -16.58
CA ALA A 213 25.75 5.66 -17.25
C ALA A 213 24.63 5.95 -16.22
N PRO A 214 23.49 6.55 -16.61
CA PRO A 214 22.40 6.84 -15.66
C PRO A 214 21.90 5.58 -14.94
N GLY A 215 21.78 5.65 -13.61
CA GLY A 215 21.46 4.51 -12.77
C GLY A 215 22.64 3.58 -12.56
N TYR A 216 22.41 2.40 -11.97
CA TYR A 216 23.42 1.38 -11.77
C TYR A 216 22.85 -0.04 -11.97
N ASP A 217 23.73 -1.00 -12.20
CA ASP A 217 23.35 -2.41 -12.36
C ASP A 217 23.46 -3.19 -11.05
N GLY A 218 22.76 -4.32 -10.97
CA GLY A 218 22.88 -5.26 -9.86
C GLY A 218 21.71 -5.20 -8.87
N LEU A 219 22.02 -5.17 -7.58
CA LEU A 219 21.02 -5.25 -6.51
C LEU A 219 20.63 -3.86 -6.03
N ILE A 220 19.32 -3.68 -5.81
CA ILE A 220 18.82 -2.54 -5.06
C ILE A 220 19.49 -2.52 -3.68
N ALA A 221 19.93 -1.34 -3.23
CA ALA A 221 20.57 -1.20 -1.93
C ALA A 221 19.66 -1.74 -0.82
N HIS A 222 20.24 -2.42 0.18
CA HIS A 222 19.47 -2.97 1.30
C HIS A 222 18.69 -1.91 2.09
N SER A 223 19.16 -0.66 2.08
CA SER A 223 18.50 0.50 2.67
C SER A 223 17.24 0.93 1.92
N ALA A 224 17.10 0.57 0.63
CA ALA A 224 15.95 0.93 -0.17
C ALA A 224 14.82 -0.08 0.03
N GLN A 225 13.70 0.41 0.57
CA GLN A 225 12.57 -0.42 1.02
C GLN A 225 11.25 0.08 0.44
N TYR A 226 10.23 -0.77 0.48
CA TYR A 226 8.85 -0.32 0.27
C TYR A 226 8.45 0.58 1.44
N PRO A 227 7.95 1.82 1.21
CA PRO A 227 7.57 2.70 2.29
C PRO A 227 6.37 2.13 3.02
N ASP A 228 6.44 2.02 4.34
CA ASP A 228 5.29 1.81 5.22
C ASP A 228 4.40 0.62 4.77
N GLY A 229 5.01 -0.47 4.26
CA GLY A 229 4.27 -1.65 3.77
C GLY A 229 3.45 -1.44 2.51
N HIS A 230 3.73 -0.41 1.70
CA HIS A 230 3.06 -0.15 0.43
C HIS A 230 3.76 -0.78 -0.77
N PHE A 231 3.00 -1.52 -1.59
CA PHE A 231 3.46 -1.93 -2.91
C PHE A 231 3.64 -0.71 -3.82
N LEU A 232 4.89 -0.46 -4.21
CA LEU A 232 5.25 0.49 -5.26
C LEU A 232 5.86 -0.29 -6.43
N GLY A 233 5.05 -0.50 -7.46
CA GLY A 233 5.48 -1.21 -8.64
C GLY A 233 4.56 -0.92 -9.80
N TRP A 234 5.04 -1.23 -11.00
CA TRP A 234 4.31 -1.00 -12.22
C TRP A 234 4.51 -2.15 -13.19
N THR A 235 3.42 -2.58 -13.81
CA THR A 235 3.38 -3.45 -14.98
C THR A 235 2.39 -2.86 -16.00
N PRO A 236 2.55 -3.13 -17.30
CA PRO A 236 1.61 -2.66 -18.30
C PRO A 236 0.16 -3.03 -17.96
N GLY A 237 -0.73 -2.03 -17.95
CA GLY A 237 -2.15 -2.21 -17.63
C GLY A 237 -2.48 -2.32 -16.14
N GLN A 238 -1.51 -2.23 -15.23
CA GLN A 238 -1.79 -2.16 -13.80
C GLN A 238 -2.43 -0.82 -13.44
N VAL A 239 -3.58 -0.88 -12.77
CA VAL A 239 -4.28 0.29 -12.24
C VAL A 239 -3.89 0.48 -10.78
N VAL A 240 -3.40 1.66 -10.43
CA VAL A 240 -3.07 2.04 -9.05
C VAL A 240 -3.95 3.22 -8.66
N PRO A 241 -4.99 3.04 -7.82
CA PRO A 241 -5.82 4.15 -7.37
C PRO A 241 -5.08 5.03 -6.35
N LEU A 242 -5.53 6.27 -6.17
CA LEU A 242 -5.13 7.08 -5.02
C LEU A 242 -5.57 6.39 -3.73
N LEU A 243 -4.64 6.28 -2.78
CA LEU A 243 -4.88 5.74 -1.46
C LEU A 243 -5.85 6.65 -0.69
N PRO A 244 -6.72 6.09 0.17
CA PRO A 244 -7.42 6.84 1.20
C PRO A 244 -6.46 7.71 2.01
N LYS A 245 -6.93 8.86 2.52
CA LYS A 245 -6.07 9.82 3.25
C LYS A 245 -5.37 9.19 4.45
N ASP A 246 -6.05 8.27 5.14
CA ASP A 246 -5.57 7.60 6.33
C ASP A 246 -4.53 6.51 6.05
N LEU A 247 -4.30 6.17 4.78
CA LEU A 247 -3.29 5.20 4.30
C LEU A 247 -2.19 5.86 3.46
N ALA A 248 -2.03 7.19 3.55
CA ALA A 248 -0.92 7.87 2.89
C ALA A 248 0.40 7.48 3.55
N TRP A 249 1.44 7.13 2.81
CA TRP A 249 2.74 6.82 3.41
C TRP A 249 3.57 8.07 3.62
N ARG A 250 4.44 8.05 4.63
CA ARG A 250 5.23 9.22 5.00
C ARG A 250 6.50 9.27 4.17
N LEU A 251 6.70 10.40 3.50
CA LEU A 251 7.91 10.72 2.76
C LEU A 251 8.75 11.72 3.54
N GLU A 252 9.92 11.29 3.99
CA GLU A 252 10.87 12.16 4.68
C GLU A 252 11.72 13.01 3.73
N LYS A 253 12.24 14.12 4.24
CA LYS A 253 13.21 14.95 3.51
C LYS A 253 14.49 14.17 3.23
N ARG A 254 15.14 14.48 2.10
CA ARG A 254 16.40 13.85 1.64
C ARG A 254 16.27 12.35 1.33
N THR A 255 15.05 11.88 1.10
CA THR A 255 14.78 10.53 0.60
C THR A 255 14.94 10.50 -0.92
N ASP A 256 15.51 9.42 -1.43
CA ASP A 256 15.59 9.14 -2.87
C ASP A 256 14.54 8.11 -3.27
N LEU A 257 13.97 8.27 -4.46
CA LEU A 257 13.15 7.24 -5.09
C LEU A 257 14.05 6.32 -5.92
N VAL A 258 14.05 5.03 -5.61
CA VAL A 258 14.88 4.02 -6.26
C VAL A 258 13.99 3.21 -7.19
N VAL A 259 14.24 3.31 -8.49
CA VAL A 259 13.41 2.73 -9.55
C VAL A 259 14.21 1.69 -10.31
N GLN A 260 13.95 0.42 -10.06
CA GLN A 260 14.51 -0.67 -10.86
C GLN A 260 13.60 -0.98 -12.04
N LEU A 261 14.12 -0.83 -13.24
CA LEU A 261 13.46 -1.25 -14.48
C LEU A 261 14.00 -2.58 -14.94
N HIS A 262 13.07 -3.48 -15.26
CA HIS A 262 13.36 -4.66 -16.07
C HIS A 262 12.99 -4.36 -17.52
N MET A 263 13.97 -4.47 -18.41
CA MET A 263 13.87 -4.06 -19.81
C MET A 263 14.30 -5.18 -20.76
N GLN A 264 13.62 -5.27 -21.91
CA GLN A 264 13.86 -6.28 -22.93
C GLN A 264 14.36 -5.62 -24.23
N PRO A 265 15.56 -5.97 -24.73
CA PRO A 265 16.06 -5.44 -25.99
C PRO A 265 15.11 -5.70 -27.17
N SER A 266 14.91 -4.70 -28.03
CA SER A 266 13.97 -4.77 -29.16
C SER A 266 14.61 -5.20 -30.50
N GLY A 267 15.92 -5.44 -30.52
CA GLY A 267 16.72 -5.57 -31.74
C GLY A 267 17.26 -4.23 -32.27
N LYS A 268 17.00 -3.11 -31.59
CA LYS A 268 17.49 -1.77 -31.90
C LYS A 268 17.81 -1.01 -30.62
N ALA A 269 18.74 -0.06 -30.69
CA ALA A 269 19.04 0.81 -29.55
C ALA A 269 17.80 1.67 -29.24
N GLU A 270 17.38 1.68 -27.98
CA GLU A 270 16.12 2.28 -27.55
C GLU A 270 16.37 3.26 -26.41
N VAL A 271 15.76 4.44 -26.50
CA VAL A 271 15.86 5.46 -25.45
C VAL A 271 14.80 5.19 -24.39
N VAL A 272 15.21 5.21 -23.13
CA VAL A 272 14.36 4.96 -21.96
C VAL A 272 14.48 6.16 -21.01
N ALA A 273 13.35 6.84 -20.78
CA ALA A 273 13.28 8.06 -19.98
C ALA A 273 12.03 8.02 -19.08
N PRO A 274 12.05 7.26 -17.99
CA PRO A 274 10.91 7.14 -17.09
C PRO A 274 10.63 8.46 -16.36
N SER A 275 9.38 8.62 -15.95
CA SER A 275 8.96 9.70 -15.06
C SER A 275 8.01 9.16 -13.99
N VAL A 276 8.07 9.74 -12.79
CA VAL A 276 7.22 9.36 -11.66
C VAL A 276 6.44 10.57 -11.17
N GLY A 277 5.12 10.46 -11.13
CA GLY A 277 4.23 11.45 -10.53
C GLY A 277 3.89 11.06 -9.10
N LEU A 278 4.16 11.94 -8.15
CA LEU A 278 3.77 11.82 -6.74
C LEU A 278 2.56 12.70 -6.45
N TYR A 279 1.61 12.15 -5.69
CA TYR A 279 0.39 12.82 -5.29
C TYR A 279 0.36 12.90 -3.77
N PHE A 280 0.34 14.11 -3.22
CA PHE A 280 0.43 14.37 -1.80
C PHE A 280 -0.95 14.49 -1.14
N GLY A 281 -1.01 14.11 0.12
CA GLY A 281 -2.11 14.32 1.04
C GLY A 281 -1.80 15.47 1.99
N ASP A 282 -2.86 15.92 2.67
CA ASP A 282 -2.86 17.02 3.64
C ASP A 282 -2.75 16.55 5.10
N ALA A 283 -2.74 15.25 5.35
CA ALA A 283 -2.74 14.65 6.68
C ALA A 283 -1.81 13.44 6.76
N ALA A 284 -1.27 13.21 7.96
CA ALA A 284 -0.52 12.01 8.29
C ALA A 284 -1.41 10.75 8.18
N PRO A 285 -0.85 9.57 7.87
CA PRO A 285 -1.59 8.32 7.96
C PRO A 285 -2.15 8.14 9.37
N ALA A 286 -3.34 7.57 9.46
CA ALA A 286 -3.87 7.05 10.72
C ALA A 286 -3.65 5.54 10.85
N ARG A 287 -3.25 4.88 9.75
CA ARG A 287 -2.98 3.45 9.68
C ARG A 287 -1.84 3.19 8.71
N THR A 288 -0.92 2.33 9.11
CA THR A 288 0.19 1.86 8.25
C THR A 288 0.01 0.38 7.92
N PRO A 289 0.03 -0.02 6.64
CA PRO A 289 0.03 -1.43 6.30
C PRO A 289 1.37 -2.11 6.65
N ALA A 290 1.28 -3.42 6.87
CA ALA A 290 2.43 -4.30 6.96
C ALA A 290 2.50 -5.22 5.74
N MET A 291 3.70 -5.71 5.45
CA MET A 291 3.94 -6.63 4.35
C MET A 291 4.34 -8.00 4.90
N LEU A 292 3.54 -9.02 4.60
CA LEU A 292 3.91 -10.42 4.83
C LEU A 292 4.49 -10.99 3.54
N ARG A 293 5.57 -11.76 3.65
CA ARG A 293 6.19 -12.47 2.52
C ARG A 293 6.25 -13.95 2.85
N LEU A 294 5.54 -14.77 2.08
CA LEU A 294 5.70 -16.22 2.09
C LEU A 294 6.62 -16.60 0.93
N GLY A 295 7.66 -17.40 1.17
CA GLY A 295 8.65 -17.66 0.14
C GLY A 295 9.69 -18.70 0.53
N ARG A 296 10.36 -19.28 -0.48
CA ARG A 296 11.45 -20.24 -0.28
C ARG A 296 12.66 -19.84 -1.11
N GLN A 297 13.82 -19.77 -0.46
CA GLN A 297 15.10 -19.48 -1.13
C GLN A 297 15.93 -20.74 -1.42
N ASN A 298 15.45 -21.92 -1.03
CA ASN A 298 16.12 -23.21 -1.26
C ASN A 298 15.59 -23.96 -2.48
N ILE A 299 15.08 -23.25 -3.49
CA ILE A 299 14.58 -23.85 -4.74
C ILE A 299 15.74 -24.51 -5.50
N ASP A 300 15.58 -25.78 -5.88
CA ASP A 300 16.52 -26.56 -6.69
C ASP A 300 15.74 -27.55 -7.57
N ILE A 301 15.37 -27.10 -8.77
CA ILE A 301 14.53 -27.82 -9.72
C ILE A 301 15.40 -28.64 -10.67
N PRO A 302 15.30 -29.99 -10.67
CA PRO A 302 16.02 -30.82 -11.62
C PRO A 302 15.67 -30.49 -13.07
N ALA A 303 16.62 -30.71 -13.99
CA ALA A 303 16.33 -30.64 -15.42
C ALA A 303 15.28 -31.70 -15.79
N GLY A 304 14.25 -31.33 -16.54
CA GLY A 304 13.20 -32.25 -16.99
C GLY A 304 12.06 -32.46 -15.99
N ASP A 305 12.14 -31.94 -14.76
CA ASP A 305 11.06 -32.07 -13.77
C ASP A 305 9.88 -31.18 -14.16
N ALA A 306 8.77 -31.79 -14.56
CA ALA A 306 7.57 -31.09 -15.01
C ALA A 306 6.69 -30.58 -13.87
N ARG A 307 6.96 -30.96 -12.61
CA ARG A 307 6.03 -30.67 -11.51
C ARG A 307 6.70 -30.52 -10.14
N TYR A 308 7.71 -29.67 -10.08
CA TYR A 308 8.36 -29.32 -8.82
C TYR A 308 7.47 -28.41 -7.99
N VAL A 309 7.23 -28.74 -6.72
CA VAL A 309 6.29 -28.01 -5.85
C VAL A 309 7.03 -27.31 -4.71
N VAL A 310 6.69 -26.05 -4.51
CA VAL A 310 7.18 -25.23 -3.39
C VAL A 310 5.99 -24.77 -2.55
N THR A 311 6.12 -24.86 -1.23
CA THR A 311 5.12 -24.36 -0.29
C THR A 311 5.75 -23.61 0.87
N ASP A 312 4.99 -22.67 1.41
CA ASP A 312 5.29 -21.97 2.66
C ASP A 312 3.99 -21.53 3.34
N SER A 313 4.05 -21.25 4.64
CA SER A 313 2.87 -20.89 5.42
C SER A 313 3.22 -20.08 6.66
N TYR A 314 2.29 -19.24 7.09
CA TYR A 314 2.41 -18.41 8.28
C TYR A 314 1.07 -18.36 9.03
N VAL A 315 1.11 -18.45 10.35
CA VAL A 315 -0.09 -18.33 11.20
C VAL A 315 -0.20 -16.90 11.67
N LEU A 316 -1.32 -16.25 11.37
CA LEU A 316 -1.56 -14.85 11.71
C LEU A 316 -1.64 -14.68 13.24
N PRO A 317 -0.78 -13.84 13.85
CA PRO A 317 -0.74 -13.66 15.30
C PRO A 317 -1.87 -12.76 15.81
N VAL A 318 -2.51 -12.00 14.91
CA VAL A 318 -3.61 -11.06 15.16
C VAL A 318 -4.61 -11.06 14.01
N ASP A 319 -5.75 -10.40 14.23
CA ASP A 319 -6.72 -10.11 13.18
C ASP A 319 -6.11 -9.14 12.17
N VAL A 320 -6.34 -9.42 10.88
CA VAL A 320 -5.83 -8.59 9.78
C VAL A 320 -6.90 -8.35 8.71
N GLU A 321 -6.77 -7.22 8.02
CA GLU A 321 -7.47 -6.94 6.77
C GLU A 321 -6.48 -7.01 5.61
N VAL A 322 -6.58 -8.05 4.78
CA VAL A 322 -5.76 -8.20 3.58
C VAL A 322 -6.22 -7.20 2.52
N GLN A 323 -5.33 -6.29 2.14
CA GLN A 323 -5.60 -5.23 1.17
C GLN A 323 -5.23 -5.66 -0.25
N ALA A 324 -4.10 -6.36 -0.41
CA ALA A 324 -3.58 -6.76 -1.70
C ALA A 324 -2.66 -7.97 -1.60
N VAL A 325 -2.50 -8.69 -2.70
CA VAL A 325 -1.51 -9.76 -2.86
C VAL A 325 -0.70 -9.57 -4.14
N GLN A 326 0.57 -9.91 -4.10
CA GLN A 326 1.45 -9.92 -5.26
C GLN A 326 2.21 -11.25 -5.31
N PRO A 327 1.78 -12.20 -6.14
CA PRO A 327 2.60 -13.37 -6.46
C PRO A 327 3.80 -12.95 -7.32
N HIS A 328 4.91 -13.65 -7.16
CA HIS A 328 6.15 -13.44 -7.92
C HIS A 328 6.88 -14.77 -8.11
N ALA A 329 7.14 -15.11 -9.38
CA ALA A 329 7.96 -16.24 -9.80
C ALA A 329 8.44 -16.05 -11.24
N HIS A 330 9.45 -16.79 -11.69
CA HIS A 330 10.03 -16.62 -13.02
C HIS A 330 9.39 -17.55 -14.07
N TYR A 331 10.13 -17.85 -15.13
CA TYR A 331 9.62 -18.45 -16.36
C TYR A 331 9.06 -19.87 -16.20
N ARG A 332 9.57 -20.67 -15.25
CA ARG A 332 9.14 -22.08 -15.10
C ARG A 332 7.94 -22.24 -14.20
N ALA A 333 7.53 -21.22 -13.45
CA ALA A 333 6.30 -21.30 -12.68
C ALA A 333 5.11 -21.51 -13.63
N HIS A 334 4.23 -22.41 -13.23
CA HIS A 334 3.04 -22.83 -13.97
C HIS A 334 1.78 -22.53 -13.17
N ASP A 335 1.69 -23.04 -11.93
CA ASP A 335 0.58 -22.78 -11.02
C ASP A 335 1.04 -21.96 -9.82
N VAL A 336 0.25 -20.96 -9.43
CA VAL A 336 0.45 -20.17 -8.21
C VAL A 336 -0.84 -20.12 -7.42
N ARG A 337 -0.77 -20.45 -6.14
CA ARG A 337 -1.93 -20.41 -5.25
C ARG A 337 -1.59 -19.84 -3.89
N GLY A 338 -2.43 -18.94 -3.39
CA GLY A 338 -2.43 -18.41 -2.03
C GLY A 338 -3.77 -18.71 -1.35
N LEU A 339 -3.73 -19.32 -0.16
CA LEU A 339 -4.92 -19.68 0.62
C LEU A 339 -4.83 -19.15 2.04
N ALA A 340 -5.97 -18.81 2.62
CA ALA A 340 -6.15 -18.54 4.04
C ALA A 340 -7.06 -19.62 4.64
N THR A 341 -6.52 -20.47 5.51
CA THR A 341 -7.26 -21.46 6.28
C THR A 341 -7.62 -20.88 7.64
N LEU A 342 -8.91 -20.64 7.87
CA LEU A 342 -9.42 -20.02 9.10
C LEU A 342 -9.32 -20.99 10.29
N PRO A 343 -9.42 -20.50 11.54
CA PRO A 343 -9.37 -21.34 12.73
C PRO A 343 -10.46 -22.42 12.80
N ASP A 344 -11.58 -22.22 12.11
CA ASP A 344 -12.67 -23.20 11.99
C ASP A 344 -12.42 -24.27 10.91
N GLY A 345 -11.28 -24.20 10.21
CA GLY A 345 -10.90 -25.10 9.13
C GLY A 345 -11.45 -24.72 7.75
N SER A 346 -12.32 -23.71 7.65
CA SER A 346 -12.78 -23.20 6.36
C SER A 346 -11.65 -22.50 5.61
N THR A 347 -11.71 -22.49 4.28
CA THR A 347 -10.65 -21.89 3.44
C THR A 347 -11.20 -20.75 2.61
N LYS A 348 -10.35 -19.72 2.43
CA LYS A 348 -10.57 -18.62 1.50
C LYS A 348 -9.40 -18.53 0.54
N ARG A 349 -9.68 -18.30 -0.74
CA ARG A 349 -8.63 -18.06 -1.73
C ARG A 349 -8.17 -16.61 -1.63
N LEU A 350 -6.85 -16.42 -1.59
CA LEU A 350 -6.24 -15.11 -1.73
C LEU A 350 -5.90 -14.84 -3.19
N ILE A 351 -5.41 -15.88 -3.89
CA ILE A 351 -5.07 -15.85 -5.31
C ILE A 351 -4.97 -17.29 -5.85
N ASP A 352 -5.44 -17.53 -7.07
CA ASP A 352 -5.26 -18.77 -7.82
C ASP A 352 -4.96 -18.40 -9.29
N ILE A 353 -3.78 -18.79 -9.77
CA ILE A 353 -3.32 -18.57 -11.13
C ILE A 353 -2.88 -19.93 -11.67
N ALA A 354 -3.69 -20.49 -12.57
CA ALA A 354 -3.44 -21.80 -13.17
C ALA A 354 -2.55 -21.76 -14.43
N ASP A 355 -2.32 -20.58 -14.98
CA ASP A 355 -1.45 -20.34 -16.14
C ASP A 355 -0.56 -19.14 -15.87
N TRP A 356 0.42 -19.33 -14.97
CA TRP A 356 1.38 -18.30 -14.63
C TRP A 356 2.13 -17.82 -15.88
N ASP A 357 2.26 -16.51 -15.99
CA ASP A 357 3.04 -15.88 -17.03
C ASP A 357 3.84 -14.76 -16.38
N PHE A 358 5.16 -14.95 -16.32
CA PHE A 358 6.11 -13.98 -15.76
C PHE A 358 5.96 -12.58 -16.38
N ARG A 359 5.33 -12.45 -17.55
CA ARG A 359 5.05 -11.15 -18.15
C ARG A 359 3.99 -10.33 -17.43
N TRP A 360 3.15 -10.97 -16.63
CA TRP A 360 1.95 -10.38 -16.04
C TRP A 360 1.94 -10.51 -14.51
N GLN A 361 2.85 -9.79 -13.86
CA GLN A 361 3.09 -9.84 -12.41
C GLN A 361 2.38 -8.69 -11.68
N HIS A 362 1.05 -8.70 -11.73
CA HIS A 362 0.23 -7.65 -11.14
C HIS A 362 0.22 -7.69 -9.60
N VAL A 363 0.00 -6.52 -9.02
CA VAL A 363 -0.50 -6.39 -7.64
C VAL A 363 -2.02 -6.51 -7.69
N TYR A 364 -2.55 -7.57 -7.10
CA TYR A 364 -3.99 -7.83 -7.03
C TYR A 364 -4.56 -7.19 -5.76
N ARG A 365 -5.14 -5.99 -5.90
CA ARG A 365 -5.73 -5.23 -4.79
C ARG A 365 -7.21 -5.55 -4.65
N PHE A 366 -7.67 -5.98 -3.49
CA PHE A 366 -9.08 -6.26 -3.27
C PHE A 366 -9.89 -4.97 -3.29
N VAL A 367 -11.04 -4.97 -3.99
CA VAL A 367 -12.01 -3.86 -3.93
C VAL A 367 -12.57 -3.76 -2.51
N THR A 368 -12.88 -4.90 -1.90
CA THR A 368 -13.27 -5.02 -0.49
C THR A 368 -12.22 -5.83 0.24
N PRO A 369 -11.47 -5.23 1.19
CA PRO A 369 -10.42 -5.95 1.92
C PRO A 369 -10.93 -7.22 2.60
N LEU A 370 -10.10 -8.27 2.58
CA LEU A 370 -10.46 -9.55 3.16
C LEU A 370 -10.07 -9.59 4.64
N ARG A 371 -11.08 -9.67 5.53
CA ARG A 371 -10.86 -9.84 6.96
C ARG A 371 -10.51 -11.28 7.31
N LEU A 372 -9.38 -11.48 7.98
CA LEU A 372 -8.90 -12.76 8.47
C LEU A 372 -8.66 -12.67 9.98
N PRO A 373 -9.25 -13.58 10.78
CA PRO A 373 -9.03 -13.58 12.23
C PRO A 373 -7.65 -14.13 12.59
N LYS A 374 -7.17 -13.78 13.78
CA LYS A 374 -6.03 -14.40 14.46
C LYS A 374 -6.14 -15.92 14.42
N GLY A 375 -5.01 -16.59 14.23
CA GLY A 375 -4.92 -18.05 14.11
C GLY A 375 -5.21 -18.56 12.70
N THR A 376 -5.64 -17.70 11.77
CA THR A 376 -5.72 -18.07 10.35
C THR A 376 -4.32 -18.42 9.82
N THR A 377 -4.20 -19.56 9.14
CA THR A 377 -2.98 -19.95 8.43
C THR A 377 -3.05 -19.44 7.00
N VAL A 378 -2.21 -18.46 6.66
CA VAL A 378 -1.98 -18.08 5.26
C VAL A 378 -0.90 -18.98 4.67
N SER A 379 -1.11 -19.46 3.45
CA SER A 379 -0.21 -20.41 2.80
C SER A 379 -0.06 -20.10 1.32
N MET A 380 1.08 -20.49 0.76
CA MET A 380 1.37 -20.41 -0.66
C MET A 380 1.78 -21.77 -1.21
N ARG A 381 1.46 -21.99 -2.49
CA ARG A 381 1.89 -23.14 -3.28
C ARG A 381 2.24 -22.70 -4.69
N TYR A 382 3.45 -23.00 -5.12
CA TYR A 382 3.91 -22.84 -6.49
C TYR A 382 4.20 -24.20 -7.12
N VAL A 383 3.88 -24.35 -8.40
CA VAL A 383 4.29 -25.49 -9.23
C VAL A 383 5.16 -24.97 -10.34
N TYR A 384 6.30 -25.61 -10.54
CA TYR A 384 7.23 -25.29 -11.62
C TYR A 384 7.33 -26.46 -12.59
N ASP A 385 7.38 -26.12 -13.87
CA ASP A 385 7.62 -27.02 -14.99
C ASP A 385 8.96 -26.69 -15.66
N ASN A 386 9.99 -27.49 -15.35
CA ASN A 386 11.30 -27.44 -15.97
C ASN A 386 11.49 -28.56 -17.01
N SER A 387 10.40 -29.02 -17.63
CA SER A 387 10.44 -29.96 -18.75
C SER A 387 10.77 -29.26 -20.07
N ALA A 388 11.02 -30.07 -21.12
CA ALA A 388 11.21 -29.58 -22.48
C ALA A 388 9.89 -29.15 -23.14
N ASP A 389 8.75 -29.59 -22.59
CA ASP A 389 7.41 -29.29 -23.11
C ASP A 389 6.90 -27.93 -22.64
N ASN A 390 7.48 -27.34 -21.58
CA ASN A 390 7.15 -25.99 -21.15
C ASN A 390 7.66 -24.97 -22.19
N PRO A 391 6.76 -24.30 -22.94
CA PRO A 391 7.16 -23.34 -23.97
C PRO A 391 7.80 -22.07 -23.38
N ARG A 392 7.62 -21.82 -22.08
CA ARG A 392 8.21 -20.69 -21.36
C ARG A 392 9.58 -21.03 -20.78
N ASN A 393 10.03 -22.29 -20.82
CA ASN A 393 11.35 -22.65 -20.28
C ASN A 393 12.45 -21.87 -21.02
N PRO A 394 13.25 -21.04 -20.32
CA PRO A 394 14.24 -20.18 -20.97
C PRO A 394 15.47 -20.98 -21.47
N GLN A 395 15.51 -22.28 -21.19
CA GLN A 395 16.62 -23.15 -21.56
C GLN A 395 16.12 -24.39 -22.28
N GLN A 396 16.53 -24.53 -23.54
CA GLN A 396 16.30 -25.72 -24.35
C GLN A 396 17.63 -26.26 -24.85
N PRO A 397 18.06 -27.48 -24.45
CA PRO A 397 17.39 -28.41 -23.54
C PRO A 397 17.33 -27.90 -22.08
N PRO A 398 16.37 -28.39 -21.26
CA PRO A 398 16.24 -27.97 -19.86
C PRO A 398 17.52 -28.21 -19.06
N LYS A 399 17.83 -27.29 -18.15
CA LYS A 399 18.94 -27.40 -17.18
C LYS A 399 18.40 -27.26 -15.77
N ARG A 400 19.18 -27.73 -14.79
CA ARG A 400 18.85 -27.55 -13.37
C ARG A 400 18.70 -26.07 -13.06
N ALA A 401 17.58 -25.68 -12.47
CA ALA A 401 17.29 -24.30 -12.07
C ALA A 401 17.36 -24.18 -10.55
N ARG A 402 17.91 -23.08 -10.04
CA ARG A 402 18.02 -22.79 -8.60
C ARG A 402 17.37 -21.47 -8.28
N TRP A 403 17.18 -21.19 -6.99
CA TRP A 403 16.80 -19.86 -6.55
C TRP A 403 17.81 -18.80 -7.03
N GLY A 404 17.34 -17.69 -7.59
CA GLY A 404 18.20 -16.61 -8.05
C GLY A 404 17.43 -15.42 -8.63
N GLN A 405 18.15 -14.32 -8.90
CA GLN A 405 17.57 -13.04 -9.32
C GLN A 405 17.35 -12.92 -10.83
N ARG A 406 18.04 -13.74 -11.64
CA ARG A 406 17.88 -13.69 -13.10
C ARG A 406 16.58 -14.39 -13.47
N SER A 407 15.90 -13.90 -14.51
CA SER A 407 14.70 -14.54 -15.05
C SER A 407 14.94 -16.02 -15.45
N SER A 408 16.18 -16.41 -15.77
CA SER A 408 16.56 -17.81 -16.05
C SER A 408 16.73 -18.70 -14.81
N ASP A 409 16.94 -18.09 -13.63
CA ASP A 409 16.86 -18.75 -12.32
C ASP A 409 15.38 -18.80 -11.88
N GLU A 410 15.06 -19.18 -10.64
CA GLU A 410 13.68 -19.19 -10.13
C GLU A 410 13.48 -18.45 -8.81
N MET A 411 12.24 -18.03 -8.56
CA MET A 411 11.73 -17.50 -7.30
C MET A 411 10.30 -17.94 -7.09
N GLY A 412 9.83 -17.94 -5.85
CA GLY A 412 8.44 -18.18 -5.49
C GLY A 412 8.09 -17.44 -4.23
N ASP A 413 7.57 -16.22 -4.39
CA ASP A 413 7.18 -15.34 -3.30
C ASP A 413 5.72 -14.94 -3.43
N LEU A 414 4.94 -15.07 -2.35
CA LEU A 414 3.63 -14.47 -2.22
C LEU A 414 3.72 -13.33 -1.20
N TRP A 415 3.65 -12.11 -1.72
CA TRP A 415 3.60 -10.91 -0.89
C TRP A 415 2.13 -10.58 -0.57
N ILE A 416 1.84 -10.25 0.69
CA ILE A 416 0.50 -9.98 1.20
C ILE A 416 0.56 -8.67 1.98
N GLN A 417 -0.13 -7.65 1.48
CA GLN A 417 -0.31 -6.38 2.18
C GLN A 417 -1.48 -6.50 3.14
N VAL A 418 -1.24 -6.24 4.43
CA VAL A 418 -2.23 -6.35 5.50
C VAL A 418 -2.32 -5.07 6.29
N LEU A 419 -3.53 -4.74 6.77
CA LEU A 419 -3.72 -3.78 7.86
C LEU A 419 -4.05 -4.55 9.13
N THR A 420 -3.47 -4.12 10.24
CA THR A 420 -3.83 -4.59 11.57
C THR A 420 -4.79 -3.59 12.21
N ALA A 421 -5.65 -4.05 13.11
CA ALA A 421 -6.64 -3.18 13.79
C ALA A 421 -6.01 -2.12 14.71
N ALA A 422 -4.71 -2.22 14.98
CA ALA A 422 -3.82 -1.22 15.57
C ALA A 422 -2.42 -1.47 14.99
N GLU A 423 -1.60 -0.44 14.73
CA GLU A 423 -0.17 -0.62 14.46
C GLU A 423 0.40 -1.46 15.61
N ASP A 424 0.68 -2.73 15.32
CA ASP A 424 0.68 -3.74 16.36
C ASP A 424 2.05 -3.81 16.99
N VAL A 425 2.11 -3.45 18.27
CA VAL A 425 3.27 -3.62 19.13
C VAL A 425 3.86 -5.02 19.00
N ARG A 426 3.05 -6.03 18.62
CA ARG A 426 3.53 -7.38 18.34
C ARG A 426 4.68 -7.46 17.34
N GLY A 427 4.75 -6.58 16.34
CA GLY A 427 5.88 -6.52 15.40
C GLY A 427 7.19 -6.24 16.12
N TYR A 428 7.19 -5.20 16.97
CA TYR A 428 8.33 -4.89 17.83
C TYR A 428 8.61 -5.99 18.86
N GLU A 429 7.57 -6.60 19.46
CA GLU A 429 7.74 -7.70 20.42
C GLU A 429 8.44 -8.91 19.80
N VAL A 430 8.11 -9.27 18.56
CA VAL A 430 8.78 -10.36 17.84
C VAL A 430 10.23 -10.03 17.54
N GLU A 431 10.55 -8.76 17.27
CA GLU A 431 11.94 -8.36 17.03
C GLU A 431 12.74 -8.28 18.33
N ILE A 432 12.11 -7.83 19.43
CA ILE A 432 12.68 -7.87 20.79
C ILE A 432 12.93 -9.31 21.24
N GLU A 433 12.06 -10.26 20.91
CA GLU A 433 12.28 -11.69 21.19
C GLU A 433 13.59 -12.21 20.54
N LYS A 434 13.99 -11.66 19.38
CA LYS A 434 15.25 -12.00 18.70
C LYS A 434 16.44 -11.17 19.18
N HIS A 435 16.19 -9.93 19.57
CA HIS A 435 17.20 -8.93 19.95
C HIS A 435 16.86 -8.30 21.32
N PRO A 436 16.85 -9.08 22.41
CA PRO A 436 16.34 -8.64 23.71
C PRO A 436 17.19 -7.57 24.40
N ASP A 437 18.42 -7.36 23.93
CA ASP A 437 19.33 -6.34 24.45
C ASP A 437 19.32 -5.06 23.59
N ASP A 438 18.52 -5.00 22.52
CA ASP A 438 18.39 -3.80 21.69
C ASP A 438 17.46 -2.79 22.35
N THR A 439 18.07 -1.87 23.07
CA THR A 439 17.38 -0.76 23.75
C THR A 439 16.53 0.12 22.83
N ALA A 440 16.88 0.28 21.55
CA ALA A 440 16.08 1.11 20.64
C ALA A 440 14.73 0.44 20.35
N LEU A 441 14.72 -0.89 20.16
CA LEU A 441 13.49 -1.65 19.99
C LEU A 441 12.61 -1.58 21.25
N HIS A 442 13.21 -1.66 22.44
CA HIS A 442 12.49 -1.48 23.70
C HIS A 442 11.88 -0.08 23.83
N ASP A 443 12.64 0.97 23.50
CA ASP A 443 12.15 2.36 23.58
C ASP A 443 11.00 2.60 22.59
N ASP A 444 11.11 2.11 21.35
CA ASP A 444 10.08 2.23 20.32
C ASP A 444 8.80 1.47 20.70
N ALA A 445 8.92 0.23 21.18
CA ALA A 445 7.78 -0.55 21.68
C ALA A 445 7.09 0.15 22.85
N ALA A 446 7.86 0.76 23.75
CA ALA A 446 7.33 1.47 24.90
C ALA A 446 6.55 2.74 24.48
N LEU A 447 7.05 3.50 23.52
CA LEU A 447 6.35 4.67 22.96
C LEU A 447 5.02 4.27 22.33
N LEU A 448 5.00 3.20 21.53
CA LEU A 448 3.76 2.68 20.95
C LEU A 448 2.77 2.20 22.04
N TYR A 449 3.27 1.56 23.10
CA TYR A 449 2.41 1.19 24.23
C TYR A 449 1.84 2.41 24.97
N LEU A 450 2.57 3.53 25.06
CA LEU A 450 2.03 4.78 25.61
C LEU A 450 0.94 5.37 24.72
N GLU A 451 1.13 5.39 23.40
CA GLU A 451 0.11 5.86 22.45
C GLU A 451 -1.19 5.04 22.53
N LEU A 452 -1.05 3.73 22.77
CA LEU A 452 -2.18 2.82 22.98
C LEU A 452 -2.78 2.88 24.40
N GLY A 453 -2.26 3.74 25.29
CA GLY A 453 -2.70 3.86 26.68
C GLY A 453 -2.38 2.64 27.56
N ARG A 454 -1.51 1.74 27.10
CA ARG A 454 -1.09 0.52 27.81
C ARG A 454 0.16 0.81 28.66
N HIS A 455 -0.01 1.64 29.69
CA HIS A 455 1.10 2.18 30.46
C HIS A 455 2.00 1.11 31.12
N GLU A 456 1.44 0.00 31.62
CA GLU A 456 2.25 -1.05 32.29
C GLU A 456 3.20 -1.77 31.31
N SER A 457 2.77 -2.00 30.06
CA SER A 457 3.65 -2.55 29.04
C SER A 457 4.78 -1.57 28.69
N ALA A 458 4.45 -0.28 28.51
CA ALA A 458 5.45 0.75 28.27
C ALA A 458 6.49 0.83 29.40
N ILE A 459 6.04 0.79 30.66
CA ILE A 459 6.91 0.78 31.85
C ILE A 459 7.84 -0.44 31.82
N ALA A 460 7.34 -1.62 31.46
CA ALA A 460 8.16 -2.83 31.38
C ALA A 460 9.31 -2.68 30.37
N HIS A 461 9.03 -2.17 29.17
CA HIS A 461 10.07 -1.97 28.16
C HIS A 461 11.05 -0.86 28.53
N PHE A 462 10.58 0.29 29.03
CA PHE A 462 11.48 1.35 29.50
C PHE A 462 12.32 0.93 30.71
N ARG A 463 11.82 0.07 31.60
CA ARG A 463 12.64 -0.53 32.67
C ARG A 463 13.77 -1.39 32.12
N THR A 464 13.49 -2.20 31.10
CA THR A 464 14.53 -2.98 30.42
C THR A 464 15.55 -2.05 29.77
N SER A 465 15.11 -1.00 29.07
CA SER A 465 16.00 0.00 28.47
C SER A 465 16.89 0.69 29.51
N ALA A 466 16.33 1.15 30.64
CA ALA A 466 17.08 1.75 31.74
C ALA A 466 18.06 0.77 32.40
N LYS A 467 17.70 -0.52 32.52
CA LYS A 467 18.59 -1.57 33.03
C LYS A 467 19.78 -1.83 32.10
N LEU A 468 19.56 -1.81 30.78
CA LEU A 468 20.59 -2.00 29.77
C LEU A 468 21.48 -0.75 29.62
N LYS A 469 20.94 0.45 29.87
CA LYS A 469 21.63 1.74 29.84
C LYS A 469 21.56 2.49 31.18
N PRO A 470 22.19 1.98 32.26
CA PRO A 470 22.08 2.57 33.60
C PRO A 470 22.79 3.92 33.77
N GLN A 471 23.50 4.40 32.74
CA GLN A 471 24.16 5.71 32.72
C GLN A 471 23.54 6.63 31.65
N SER A 472 22.34 6.30 31.15
CA SER A 472 21.60 7.14 30.21
C SER A 472 20.54 7.94 30.94
N ALA A 473 20.77 9.26 31.06
CA ALA A 473 19.76 10.16 31.63
C ALA A 473 18.44 10.12 30.85
N ALA A 474 18.50 9.92 29.52
CA ALA A 474 17.31 9.79 28.66
C ALA A 474 16.50 8.53 28.97
N ALA A 475 17.14 7.40 29.29
CA ALA A 475 16.43 6.16 29.61
C ALA A 475 15.65 6.28 30.93
N HIS A 476 16.28 6.85 31.95
CA HIS A 476 15.62 7.16 33.23
C HIS A 476 14.50 8.20 33.07
N TYR A 477 14.72 9.25 32.27
CA TYR A 477 13.68 10.24 31.96
C TYR A 477 12.46 9.64 31.25
N ASN A 478 12.67 8.77 30.25
CA ASN A 478 11.59 8.12 29.52
C ASN A 478 10.77 7.19 30.44
N LEU A 479 11.43 6.41 31.31
CA LEU A 479 10.76 5.60 32.31
C LEU A 479 9.96 6.45 33.31
N GLY A 480 10.53 7.55 33.81
CA GLY A 480 9.83 8.50 34.68
C GLY A 480 8.58 9.09 34.02
N THR A 481 8.65 9.36 32.71
CA THR A 481 7.50 9.86 31.92
C THR A 481 6.39 8.83 31.84
N ALA A 482 6.71 7.57 31.53
CA ALA A 482 5.72 6.49 31.50
C ALA A 482 5.07 6.25 32.87
N LEU A 483 5.86 6.28 33.95
CA LEU A 483 5.37 6.16 35.32
C LEU A 483 4.44 7.33 35.71
N THR A 484 4.75 8.55 35.26
CA THR A 484 3.91 9.74 35.49
C THR A 484 2.53 9.57 34.85
N LEU A 485 2.48 9.08 33.61
CA LEU A 485 1.24 8.79 32.88
C LEU A 485 0.43 7.66 33.56
N ALA A 486 1.12 6.67 34.12
CA ALA A 486 0.51 5.61 34.94
C ALA A 486 0.09 6.07 36.36
N ARG A 487 0.28 7.36 36.71
CA ARG A 487 0.00 7.93 38.04
C ARG A 487 0.83 7.33 39.18
N ARG A 488 1.99 6.73 38.87
CA ARG A 488 2.95 6.16 39.83
C ARG A 488 4.00 7.22 40.20
N LEU A 489 3.54 8.26 40.90
CA LEU A 489 4.27 9.51 41.10
C LEU A 489 5.59 9.33 41.87
N ASP A 490 5.59 8.55 42.96
CA ASP A 490 6.80 8.33 43.77
C ASP A 490 7.92 7.65 42.96
N GLU A 491 7.58 6.64 42.15
CA GLU A 491 8.52 5.95 41.28
C GLU A 491 9.02 6.89 40.16
N ALA A 492 8.13 7.68 39.57
CA ALA A 492 8.50 8.67 38.56
C ALA A 492 9.49 9.70 39.11
N ALA A 493 9.27 10.21 40.33
CA ALA A 493 10.17 11.13 40.99
C ALA A 493 11.55 10.49 41.24
N GLY A 494 11.60 9.20 41.58
CA GLY A 494 12.85 8.44 41.71
C GLY A 494 13.64 8.40 40.40
N GLU A 495 12.98 8.09 39.29
CA GLU A 495 13.61 7.98 37.97
C GLU A 495 14.05 9.35 37.41
N TYR A 496 13.28 10.42 37.61
CA TYR A 496 13.74 11.75 37.23
C TYR A 496 14.95 12.20 38.06
N ARG A 497 14.99 11.90 39.37
CA ARG A 497 16.17 12.17 40.19
C ARG A 497 17.38 11.35 39.73
N ALA A 498 17.19 10.10 39.30
CA ALA A 498 18.25 9.29 38.70
C ALA A 498 18.78 9.91 37.39
N ALA A 499 17.88 10.37 36.51
CA ALA A 499 18.26 11.09 35.30
C ALA A 499 19.09 12.35 35.61
N LEU A 500 18.68 13.13 36.61
CA LEU A 500 19.38 14.35 37.04
C LEU A 500 20.69 14.08 37.78
N GLY A 501 20.83 12.91 38.43
CA GLY A 501 22.10 12.46 38.99
C GLY A 501 23.15 12.14 37.92
N ILE A 502 22.70 11.77 36.72
CA ILE A 502 23.55 11.49 35.55
C ILE A 502 23.82 12.79 34.76
N ASP A 503 22.76 13.55 34.45
CA ASP A 503 22.83 14.82 33.75
C ASP A 503 22.08 15.92 34.53
N PRO A 504 22.78 16.68 35.39
CA PRO A 504 22.20 17.80 36.13
C PRO A 504 21.74 18.97 35.25
N ALA A 505 22.03 18.96 33.94
CA ALA A 505 21.58 20.01 33.00
C ALA A 505 20.32 19.58 32.22
N TYR A 506 19.71 18.44 32.55
CA TYR A 506 18.54 17.93 31.83
C TYR A 506 17.26 18.69 32.21
N ALA A 507 17.03 19.84 31.58
CA ALA A 507 15.92 20.75 31.89
C ALA A 507 14.53 20.08 31.85
N ASN A 508 14.27 19.15 30.92
CA ASN A 508 12.99 18.44 30.85
C ASN A 508 12.76 17.54 32.08
N ALA A 509 13.81 16.91 32.62
CA ALA A 509 13.72 16.09 33.82
C ALA A 509 13.43 16.95 35.07
N HIS A 510 14.10 18.11 35.21
CA HIS A 510 13.76 19.10 36.25
C HIS A 510 12.29 19.55 36.16
N ASN A 511 11.83 19.89 34.95
CA ASN A 511 10.45 20.34 34.74
C ASN A 511 9.42 19.25 35.11
N ASN A 512 9.65 18.01 34.68
CA ASN A 512 8.72 16.92 34.95
C ASN A 512 8.78 16.46 36.42
N LEU A 513 9.97 16.48 37.06
CA LEU A 513 10.09 16.26 38.50
C LEU A 513 9.33 17.33 39.28
N GLY A 514 9.46 18.61 38.92
CA GLY A 514 8.69 19.70 39.51
C GLY A 514 7.18 19.47 39.41
N ASN A 515 6.68 19.04 38.25
CA ASN A 515 5.25 18.71 38.08
C ASN A 515 4.80 17.52 38.94
N VAL A 516 5.62 16.48 39.06
CA VAL A 516 5.34 15.33 39.93
C VAL A 516 5.31 15.76 41.40
N LEU A 517 6.27 16.58 41.84
CA LEU A 517 6.32 17.10 43.21
C LEU A 517 5.12 17.99 43.54
N ILE A 518 4.64 18.81 42.60
CA ILE A 518 3.37 19.55 42.75
C ILE A 518 2.19 18.59 42.96
N ALA A 519 2.12 17.52 42.17
CA ALA A 519 1.05 16.52 42.30
C ALA A 519 1.11 15.74 43.63
N GLU A 520 2.30 15.62 44.23
CA GLU A 520 2.52 15.07 45.56
C GLU A 520 2.33 16.09 46.71
N GLY A 521 2.10 17.37 46.39
CA GLY A 521 1.94 18.45 47.38
C GLY A 521 3.26 19.02 47.93
N LYS A 522 4.42 18.62 47.39
CA LYS A 522 5.76 19.06 47.78
C LYS A 522 6.15 20.35 47.04
N VAL A 523 5.39 21.41 47.28
CA VAL A 523 5.47 22.67 46.51
C VAL A 523 6.84 23.35 46.62
N ASP A 524 7.44 23.36 47.81
CA ASP A 524 8.75 24.00 48.01
C ASP A 524 9.88 23.28 47.25
N GLU A 525 9.86 21.94 47.20
CA GLU A 525 10.79 21.16 46.38
C GLU A 525 10.57 21.43 44.88
N ALA A 526 9.31 21.49 44.44
CA ALA A 526 8.99 21.79 43.05
C ALA A 526 9.51 23.18 42.61
N ILE A 527 9.46 24.18 43.50
CA ILE A 527 10.03 25.51 43.24
C ILE A 527 11.54 25.40 42.98
N VAL A 528 12.27 24.56 43.70
CA VAL A 528 13.71 24.34 43.46
C VAL A 528 13.94 23.82 42.04
N GLU A 529 13.21 22.79 41.64
CA GLU A 529 13.34 22.19 40.31
C GLU A 529 12.98 23.16 39.19
N PHE A 530 11.86 23.90 39.30
CA PHE A 530 11.48 24.89 38.29
C PHE A 530 12.45 26.08 38.21
N ARG A 531 13.13 26.44 39.31
CA ARG A 531 14.21 27.44 39.26
C ARG A 531 15.40 26.94 38.46
N GLU A 532 15.75 25.65 38.56
CA GLU A 532 16.78 25.06 37.71
C GLU A 532 16.38 25.05 36.24
N VAL A 533 15.12 24.76 35.91
CA VAL A 533 14.61 24.90 34.52
C VAL A 533 14.85 26.31 33.99
N VAL A 534 14.50 27.34 34.76
CA VAL A 534 14.69 28.75 34.36
C VAL A 534 16.17 29.13 34.33
N ARG A 535 17.02 28.55 35.18
CA ARG A 535 18.48 28.77 35.14
C ARG A 535 19.11 28.17 33.87
N LEU A 536 18.67 26.97 33.48
CA LEU A 536 19.16 26.25 32.30
C LEU A 536 18.59 26.83 31.00
N GLN A 537 17.34 27.30 31.03
CA GLN A 537 16.60 27.85 29.90
C GLN A 537 15.95 29.19 30.28
N PRO A 538 16.74 30.28 30.36
CA PRO A 538 16.25 31.59 30.81
C PRO A 538 15.26 32.24 29.84
N ASP A 539 15.22 31.76 28.59
CA ASP A 539 14.35 32.19 27.50
C ASP A 539 13.14 31.27 27.30
N SER A 540 12.83 30.37 28.25
CA SER A 540 11.66 29.49 28.18
C SER A 540 10.43 30.09 28.88
N PRO A 541 9.41 30.55 28.14
CA PRO A 541 8.19 31.07 28.75
C PRO A 541 7.41 29.98 29.50
N ALA A 542 7.53 28.72 29.07
CA ALA A 542 6.90 27.58 29.73
C ALA A 542 7.53 27.27 31.10
N GLY A 543 8.86 27.33 31.20
CA GLY A 543 9.57 27.17 32.48
C GLY A 543 9.20 28.26 33.49
N LEU A 544 9.17 29.52 33.03
CA LEU A 544 8.73 30.66 33.86
C LEU A 544 7.25 30.54 34.27
N LYS A 545 6.37 30.04 33.39
CA LYS A 545 4.96 29.78 33.73
C LYS A 545 4.85 28.77 34.88
N ASN A 546 5.56 27.65 34.80
CA ASN A 546 5.51 26.60 35.82
C ASN A 546 6.08 27.08 37.16
N LEU A 547 7.17 27.85 37.13
CA LEU A 547 7.72 28.49 38.33
C LEU A 547 6.73 29.50 38.96
N ALA A 548 6.08 30.33 38.15
CA ALA A 548 5.07 31.27 38.61
C ALA A 548 3.89 30.56 39.29
N ALA A 549 3.42 29.45 38.70
CA ALA A 549 2.37 28.63 39.28
C ALA A 549 2.79 28.01 40.61
N ALA A 550 4.01 27.48 40.71
CA ALA A 550 4.53 26.93 41.95
C ALA A 550 4.64 28.00 43.06
N TYR A 551 5.09 29.23 42.74
CA TYR A 551 5.07 30.35 43.68
C TYR A 551 3.66 30.68 44.18
N ALA A 552 2.66 30.69 43.30
CA ALA A 552 1.28 30.95 43.69
C ALA A 552 0.74 29.86 44.62
N MET A 553 1.07 28.59 44.37
CA MET A 553 0.69 27.47 45.24
C MET A 553 1.34 27.56 46.62
N ALA A 554 2.55 28.12 46.71
CA ALA A 554 3.22 28.42 47.98
C ALA A 554 2.74 29.72 48.65
N GLY A 555 1.71 30.39 48.12
CA GLY A 555 1.20 31.68 48.60
C GLY A 555 2.11 32.88 48.31
N GLN A 556 3.17 32.70 47.53
CA GLN A 556 4.13 33.73 47.15
C GLN A 556 3.63 34.53 45.92
N PHE A 557 2.44 35.12 46.04
CA PHE A 557 1.73 35.74 44.90
C PHE A 557 2.50 36.89 44.24
N GLU A 558 3.32 37.62 44.98
CA GLU A 558 4.17 38.66 44.41
C GLU A 558 5.20 38.08 43.42
N ARG A 559 5.96 37.07 43.85
CA ARG A 559 6.92 36.37 42.98
C ARG A 559 6.23 35.69 41.81
N ALA A 560 5.03 35.14 42.01
CA ALA A 560 4.24 34.54 40.95
C ALA A 560 3.89 35.55 39.85
N VAL A 561 3.44 36.76 40.23
CA VAL A 561 3.12 37.83 39.28
C VAL A 561 4.37 38.29 38.53
N ASP A 562 5.47 38.54 39.23
CA ASP A 562 6.72 39.02 38.62
C ASP A 562 7.29 37.99 37.62
N THR A 563 7.20 36.70 37.97
CA THR A 563 7.67 35.61 37.11
C THR A 563 6.76 35.42 35.90
N ALA A 564 5.44 35.54 36.07
CA ALA A 564 4.49 35.51 34.94
C ALA A 564 4.69 36.69 33.99
N GLU A 565 5.05 37.88 34.51
CA GLU A 565 5.42 39.03 33.68
C GLU A 565 6.72 38.79 32.91
N ALA A 566 7.72 38.17 33.54
CA ALA A 566 8.94 37.77 32.86
C ALA A 566 8.64 36.81 31.70
N ALA A 567 7.75 35.84 31.91
CA ALA A 567 7.31 34.91 30.87
C ALA A 567 6.64 35.64 29.69
N LEU A 568 5.79 36.64 29.96
CA LEU A 568 5.12 37.43 28.92
C LEU A 568 6.08 38.33 28.14
N ARG A 569 7.14 38.85 28.77
CA ARG A 569 8.17 39.68 28.10
C ARG A 569 8.96 38.91 27.04
N LEU A 570 9.00 37.58 27.12
CA LEU A 570 9.63 36.71 26.12
C LEU A 570 8.78 36.52 24.85
N ASN A 571 7.64 37.21 24.73
CA ASN A 571 6.73 37.14 23.58
C ASN A 571 6.35 35.68 23.19
N PRO A 572 5.79 34.89 24.10
CA PRO A 572 5.35 33.53 23.78
C PRO A 572 4.22 33.52 22.74
N ALA A 573 4.01 32.36 22.10
CA ALA A 573 2.85 32.13 21.24
C ALA A 573 1.55 32.51 21.96
N GLU A 574 0.59 33.08 21.22
CA GLU A 574 -0.58 33.74 21.81
C GLU A 574 -1.44 32.82 22.70
N THR A 575 -1.51 31.52 22.39
CA THR A 575 -2.18 30.52 23.23
C THR A 575 -1.56 30.45 24.63
N LEU A 576 -0.24 30.29 24.71
CA LEU A 576 0.51 30.26 25.96
C LEU A 576 0.50 31.63 26.66
N ALA A 577 0.59 32.73 25.90
CA ALA A 577 0.46 34.08 26.44
C ALA A 577 -0.89 34.30 27.12
N GLY A 578 -1.98 33.82 26.50
CA GLY A 578 -3.33 33.86 27.05
C GLY A 578 -3.45 33.11 28.38
N GLU A 579 -2.88 31.89 28.47
CA GLU A 579 -2.81 31.13 29.72
C GLU A 579 -2.06 31.89 30.82
N ILE A 580 -0.88 32.44 30.49
CA ILE A 580 -0.06 33.17 31.46
C ILE A 580 -0.79 34.43 31.93
N ARG A 581 -1.45 35.19 31.04
CA ARG A 581 -2.26 36.36 31.41
C ARG A 581 -3.42 35.96 32.34
N ARG A 582 -4.10 34.85 32.07
CA ARG A 582 -5.18 34.33 32.92
C ARG A 582 -4.68 33.96 34.31
N LEU A 583 -3.57 33.22 34.38
CA LEU A 583 -2.93 32.84 35.64
C LEU A 583 -2.47 34.06 36.43
N LYS A 584 -1.79 35.00 35.78
CA LYS A 584 -1.37 36.28 36.39
C LYS A 584 -2.56 37.05 36.97
N ALA A 585 -3.68 37.14 36.25
CA ALA A 585 -4.88 37.80 36.74
C ALA A 585 -5.43 37.13 38.01
N LEU A 586 -5.40 35.79 38.07
CA LEU A 586 -5.76 35.03 39.27
C LEU A 586 -4.81 35.34 40.44
N TYR A 587 -3.50 35.37 40.20
CA TYR A 587 -2.51 35.68 41.22
C TYR A 587 -2.69 37.09 41.79
N LEU A 588 -3.04 38.06 40.94
CA LEU A 588 -3.34 39.44 41.35
C LEU A 588 -4.60 39.57 42.21
N GLN A 589 -5.62 38.71 42.00
CA GLN A 589 -6.81 38.69 42.84
C GLN A 589 -6.47 38.25 44.27
N HIS A 590 -5.56 37.28 44.42
CA HIS A 590 -5.12 36.79 45.73
C HIS A 590 -4.00 37.62 46.38
N LYS A 591 -3.33 38.51 45.63
CA LYS A 591 -2.38 39.51 46.18
C LYS A 591 -3.08 40.60 47.01
N ARG A 592 -4.38 40.85 46.80
CA ARG A 592 -5.12 41.88 47.54
C ARG A 592 -5.52 41.36 48.92
N PRO A 593 -5.26 42.10 50.02
CA PRO A 593 -5.85 41.76 51.30
C PRO A 593 -7.37 41.78 51.16
N VAL A 594 -8.04 40.71 51.58
CA VAL A 594 -9.50 40.70 51.71
C VAL A 594 -9.84 41.82 52.71
N PRO A 595 -10.74 42.77 52.36
CA PRO A 595 -11.09 43.88 53.24
C PRO A 595 -11.72 43.43 54.56
#